data_AF-A0A918TD04-F1
#
_entry.id   AF-A0A918TD04-F1
#
_cell.length_a   1.000
_cell.length_b   1.000
_cell.length_c   1.000
_cell.angle_alpha   90.00
_cell.angle_beta   90.00
_cell.angle_gamma   90.00
#
_symmetry.space_group_name_H-M   'P 1'
#
loop_
_entity.id
_entity.type
_entity.pdbx_description
1 polymer ?
#
loop_
_entity_poly.entity_id
_entity_poly.type
_entity_poly.pdbx_seq_one_letter_code
_entity_poly.pdbx_strand_id
1 'polypeptide(L)'
;MGKRTCPAGADRVERPGAEALPSLTEREVERGGPVFPEGVGPLVRVADGPGGLSVWGVAEPERWGVEVHVMLEAGEDVGAVDLRLLGEVLARLDDVVAEARRFVGAELGVPEERVAVDAPEVDVYADGWMLRFTEGDLPICEPYGVGVVFEGLRPVRLEDLREAEPVGD
;
A
#
# COMPACT_ATOMS: atom_id res chain seq x y z
N MET A 1 -4.31 36.50 49.88
CA MET A 1 -5.34 36.23 48.85
C MET A 1 -5.23 37.30 47.77
N GLY A 2 -5.15 37.07 46.47
CA GLY A 2 -5.18 35.86 45.66
C GLY A 2 -4.94 36.25 44.19
N LYS A 3 -4.07 35.49 43.54
CA LYS A 3 -4.09 35.02 42.14
C LYS A 3 -4.16 36.04 40.98
N ARG A 4 -3.04 36.06 40.25
CA ARG A 4 -2.89 36.27 38.80
C ARG A 4 -4.07 35.74 37.98
N THR A 5 -4.49 36.46 36.94
CA THR A 5 -4.97 35.87 35.69
C THR A 5 -4.64 36.79 34.51
N CYS A 6 -4.20 36.14 33.43
CA CYS A 6 -3.67 36.69 32.19
C CYS A 6 -4.78 37.24 31.28
N PRO A 7 -4.48 38.12 30.30
CA PRO A 7 -5.35 38.31 29.15
C PRO A 7 -5.24 37.09 28.22
N ALA A 8 -6.35 36.37 28.06
CA ALA A 8 -6.55 35.36 27.02
C ALA A 8 -7.27 36.02 25.84
N GLY A 9 -6.70 35.89 24.64
CA GLY A 9 -7.26 36.44 23.42
C GLY A 9 -6.21 36.51 22.33
N ALA A 10 -5.48 35.41 22.09
CA ALA A 10 -4.71 35.26 20.88
C ALA A 10 -5.71 34.98 19.75
N ASP A 11 -5.81 35.95 18.85
CA ASP A 11 -6.56 35.84 17.62
C ASP A 11 -6.09 34.61 16.83
N ARG A 12 -7.09 33.92 16.32
CA ARG A 12 -7.03 32.64 15.61
C ARG A 12 -6.18 32.81 14.36
N VAL A 13 -4.97 32.25 14.35
CA VAL A 13 -4.24 32.02 13.10
C VAL A 13 -5.08 31.04 12.28
N GLU A 14 -5.78 31.56 11.28
CA GLU A 14 -6.41 30.76 10.25
C GLU A 14 -5.31 29.94 9.58
N ARG A 15 -5.33 28.62 9.82
CA ARG A 15 -4.55 27.68 9.01
C ARG A 15 -5.11 27.75 7.59
N PRO A 16 -4.29 27.92 6.54
CA PRO A 16 -4.76 27.78 5.18
C PRO A 16 -5.36 26.38 5.03
N GLY A 17 -6.51 26.31 4.38
CA GLY A 17 -7.30 25.10 4.24
C GLY A 17 -6.42 23.95 3.77
N ALA A 18 -6.57 22.81 4.43
CA ALA A 18 -6.25 21.54 3.81
C ALA A 18 -7.11 21.48 2.55
N GLU A 19 -6.51 21.78 1.40
CA GLU A 19 -7.10 21.45 0.12
C GLU A 19 -7.26 19.94 0.13
N ALA A 20 -8.51 19.50 0.32
CA ALA A 20 -8.88 18.12 0.08
C ALA A 20 -8.46 17.83 -1.36
N LEU A 21 -7.41 17.01 -1.52
CA LEU A 21 -7.04 16.46 -2.81
C LEU A 21 -8.32 15.91 -3.43
N PRO A 22 -8.63 16.25 -4.69
CA PRO A 22 -9.85 15.77 -5.30
C PRO A 22 -9.78 14.25 -5.34
N SER A 23 -10.64 13.60 -4.55
CA SER A 23 -11.15 12.28 -4.93
C SER A 23 -11.60 12.40 -6.38
N LEU A 24 -11.28 11.41 -7.21
CA LEU A 24 -11.73 11.33 -8.60
C LEU A 24 -13.26 11.36 -8.59
N THR A 25 -13.81 12.56 -8.58
CA THR A 25 -15.23 12.82 -8.58
C THR A 25 -15.72 12.47 -9.96
N GLU A 26 -16.94 11.93 -10.00
CA GLU A 26 -17.82 11.48 -11.09
C GLU A 26 -17.64 12.09 -12.51
N ARG A 27 -16.88 13.19 -12.68
CA ARG A 27 -16.53 13.87 -13.92
C ARG A 27 -15.58 13.11 -14.86
N GLU A 28 -14.84 12.09 -14.41
CA GLU A 28 -14.01 11.27 -15.32
C GLU A 28 -14.73 10.07 -15.92
N VAL A 29 -15.91 9.74 -15.41
CA VAL A 29 -16.76 8.69 -16.00
C VAL A 29 -17.20 9.06 -17.42
N GLU A 30 -17.32 10.36 -17.74
CA GLU A 30 -17.76 10.84 -19.05
C GLU A 30 -16.66 10.86 -20.14
N ARG A 31 -15.39 10.59 -19.79
CA ARG A 31 -14.26 10.58 -20.75
C ARG A 31 -13.67 9.20 -21.06
N GLY A 32 -14.32 8.12 -20.61
CA GLY A 32 -13.76 6.78 -20.79
C GLY A 32 -12.59 6.52 -19.85
N GLY A 33 -12.74 6.88 -18.58
CA GLY A 33 -11.78 6.53 -17.52
C GLY A 33 -11.58 5.01 -17.37
N PRO A 34 -10.57 4.59 -16.59
CA PRO A 34 -10.26 3.18 -16.39
C PRO A 34 -11.48 2.42 -15.85
N VAL A 35 -11.79 1.28 -16.47
CA VAL A 35 -12.83 0.37 -15.97
C VAL A 35 -12.22 -0.48 -14.88
N PHE A 36 -12.60 -0.21 -13.64
CA PHE A 36 -12.15 -1.00 -12.50
C PHE A 36 -12.86 -2.36 -12.50
N PRO A 37 -12.13 -3.47 -12.33
CA PRO A 37 -12.74 -4.77 -12.15
C PRO A 37 -13.59 -4.80 -10.87
N GLU A 38 -14.60 -5.67 -10.88
CA GLU A 38 -15.46 -5.90 -9.72
C GLU A 38 -14.60 -6.29 -8.51
N GLY A 39 -14.79 -5.61 -7.38
CA GLY A 39 -13.97 -5.79 -6.19
C GLY A 39 -13.01 -4.63 -5.96
N VAL A 40 -12.08 -4.35 -6.88
CA VAL A 40 -10.98 -3.38 -6.67
C VAL A 40 -11.47 -1.97 -6.30
N GLY A 41 -12.66 -1.59 -6.79
CA GLY A 41 -13.22 -0.26 -6.59
C GLY A 41 -12.42 0.83 -7.32
N PRO A 42 -12.81 2.11 -7.22
CA PRO A 42 -11.95 3.17 -7.72
C PRO A 42 -10.67 3.22 -6.89
N LEU A 43 -9.54 3.41 -7.57
CA LEU A 43 -8.29 3.76 -6.88
C LEU A 43 -8.32 5.24 -6.49
N VAL A 44 -7.81 5.54 -5.31
CA VAL A 44 -7.69 6.89 -4.76
C VAL A 44 -6.22 7.20 -4.51
N ARG A 45 -5.77 8.41 -4.85
CA ARG A 45 -4.40 8.82 -4.55
C ARG A 45 -4.26 9.01 -3.05
N VAL A 46 -3.30 8.30 -2.44
CA VAL A 46 -3.07 8.31 -0.98
C VAL A 46 -1.86 9.14 -0.61
N ALA A 47 -0.81 9.15 -1.43
CA ALA A 47 0.42 9.89 -1.14
C ALA A 47 1.21 10.24 -2.41
N ASP A 48 2.17 11.16 -2.23
CA ASP A 48 3.25 11.41 -3.16
C ASP A 48 4.54 10.82 -2.58
N GLY A 49 5.22 10.00 -3.37
CA GLY A 49 6.51 9.42 -3.04
C GLY A 49 7.67 10.23 -3.62
N PRO A 50 8.92 9.85 -3.26
CA PRO A 50 10.11 10.47 -3.82
C PRO A 50 10.19 10.28 -5.34
N GLY A 51 10.95 11.15 -6.02
CA GLY A 51 11.20 11.01 -7.45
C GLY A 51 9.98 11.25 -8.36
N GLY A 52 8.88 11.78 -7.83
CA GLY A 52 7.63 11.95 -8.58
C GLY A 52 6.76 10.70 -8.63
N LEU A 53 7.07 9.71 -7.78
CA LEU A 53 6.20 8.56 -7.54
C LEU A 53 4.85 9.02 -6.98
N SER A 54 3.77 8.42 -7.41
CA SER A 54 2.45 8.57 -6.79
C SER A 54 1.98 7.24 -6.25
N VAL A 55 1.42 7.27 -5.05
CA VAL A 55 0.88 6.08 -4.39
C VAL A 55 -0.63 6.19 -4.38
N TRP A 56 -1.26 5.11 -4.83
CA TRP A 56 -2.69 4.96 -4.91
C TRP A 56 -3.14 3.76 -4.08
N GLY A 57 -4.32 3.85 -3.48
CA GLY A 57 -4.92 2.75 -2.75
C GLY A 57 -6.34 2.47 -3.22
N VAL A 58 -6.90 1.36 -2.75
CA VAL A 58 -8.32 1.06 -2.95
C VAL A 58 -9.17 1.99 -2.07
N ALA A 59 -10.35 2.40 -2.54
CA ALA A 59 -11.19 3.34 -1.80
C ALA A 59 -11.78 2.78 -0.48
N GLU A 60 -11.86 1.45 -0.34
CA GLU A 60 -12.39 0.75 0.84
C GLU A 60 -11.36 -0.27 1.35
N PRO A 61 -10.23 0.16 1.95
CA PRO A 61 -9.15 -0.74 2.37
C PRO A 61 -9.61 -1.74 3.44
N GLU A 62 -10.55 -1.35 4.31
CA GLU A 62 -11.06 -2.19 5.40
C GLU A 62 -11.80 -3.44 4.88
N ARG A 63 -12.26 -3.42 3.62
CA ARG A 63 -12.88 -4.57 2.97
C ARG A 63 -11.92 -5.74 2.81
N TRP A 64 -10.64 -5.44 2.60
CA TRP A 64 -9.61 -6.43 2.27
C TRP A 64 -8.80 -6.85 3.48
N GLY A 65 -8.78 -6.03 4.54
CA GLY A 65 -7.97 -6.31 5.73
C GLY A 65 -6.47 -6.21 5.50
N VAL A 66 -6.06 -5.64 4.36
CA VAL A 66 -4.68 -5.36 3.97
C VAL A 66 -4.62 -3.99 3.31
N GLU A 67 -3.48 -3.31 3.46
CA GLU A 67 -3.21 -2.12 2.66
C GLU A 67 -2.86 -2.53 1.23
N VAL A 68 -3.32 -1.74 0.27
CA VAL A 68 -3.04 -1.92 -1.16
C VAL A 68 -2.40 -0.65 -1.66
N HIS A 69 -1.18 -0.76 -2.17
CA HIS A 69 -0.43 0.34 -2.77
C HIS A 69 -0.20 0.06 -4.25
N VAL A 70 -0.72 0.94 -5.09
CA VAL A 70 -0.41 1.00 -6.51
C VAL A 70 0.55 2.17 -6.70
N MET A 71 1.79 1.86 -7.01
CA MET A 71 2.90 2.79 -7.13
C MET A 71 3.14 3.10 -8.61
N LEU A 72 3.02 4.37 -8.97
CA LEU A 72 3.12 4.85 -10.36
C LEU A 72 4.21 5.91 -10.47
N GLU A 73 5.13 5.75 -11.41
CA GLU A 73 6.18 6.72 -11.69
C GLU A 73 5.65 8.00 -12.36
N ALA A 74 6.50 9.02 -12.42
CA ALA A 74 6.16 10.30 -13.01
C ALA A 74 5.77 10.14 -14.50
N GLY A 75 4.50 10.42 -14.80
CA GLY A 75 3.95 10.32 -16.15
C GLY A 75 3.18 9.03 -16.43
N GLU A 76 3.15 8.08 -15.49
CA GLU A 76 2.28 6.92 -15.53
C GLU A 76 0.89 7.24 -15.01
N ASP A 77 -0.09 6.46 -15.46
CA ASP A 77 -1.45 6.48 -14.94
C ASP A 77 -1.87 5.06 -14.53
N VAL A 78 -3.03 4.96 -13.87
CA VAL A 78 -3.56 3.71 -13.34
C VAL A 78 -3.73 2.61 -14.42
N GLY A 79 -3.85 2.98 -15.69
CA GLY A 79 -3.89 2.06 -16.83
C GLY A 79 -2.55 1.38 -17.14
N ALA A 80 -1.43 1.84 -16.55
CA ALA A 80 -0.13 1.18 -16.64
C ALA A 80 -0.08 -0.15 -15.85
N VAL A 81 -1.03 -0.34 -14.92
CA VAL A 81 -1.07 -1.49 -14.00
C VAL A 81 -2.13 -2.49 -14.44
N ASP A 82 -1.84 -3.78 -14.29
CA ASP A 82 -2.81 -4.85 -14.54
C ASP A 82 -3.86 -4.90 -13.41
N LEU A 83 -4.91 -4.07 -13.55
CA LEU A 83 -6.02 -4.04 -12.61
C LEU A 83 -6.80 -5.36 -12.56
N ARG A 84 -6.79 -6.17 -13.62
CA ARG A 84 -7.45 -7.48 -13.59
C ARG A 84 -6.70 -8.44 -12.70
N LEU A 85 -5.36 -8.45 -12.80
CA LEU A 85 -4.52 -9.22 -11.90
C LEU A 85 -4.72 -8.75 -10.45
N LEU A 86 -4.74 -7.43 -10.20
CA LEU A 86 -5.02 -6.90 -8.86
C LEU A 86 -6.38 -7.41 -8.33
N GLY A 87 -7.43 -7.40 -9.16
CA GLY A 87 -8.72 -7.97 -8.79
C GLY A 87 -8.65 -9.46 -8.46
N GLU A 88 -7.87 -10.24 -9.21
CA GLU A 88 -7.66 -11.67 -8.94
C GLU A 88 -6.89 -11.92 -7.64
N VAL A 89 -5.85 -11.12 -7.38
CA VAL A 89 -5.08 -11.16 -6.12
C VAL A 89 -5.99 -10.90 -4.93
N LEU A 90 -6.77 -9.81 -4.97
CA LEU A 90 -7.68 -9.45 -3.88
C LEU A 90 -8.79 -10.49 -3.68
N ALA A 91 -9.32 -11.08 -4.75
CA ALA A 91 -10.31 -12.15 -4.66
C ALA A 91 -9.76 -13.44 -4.02
N ARG A 92 -8.44 -13.62 -3.98
CA ARG A 92 -7.74 -14.81 -3.48
C ARG A 92 -6.73 -14.47 -2.38
N LEU A 93 -6.93 -13.34 -1.70
CA LEU A 93 -5.95 -12.75 -0.81
C LEU A 93 -5.48 -13.73 0.28
N ASP A 94 -6.40 -14.46 0.93
CA ASP A 94 -6.06 -15.44 1.96
C ASP A 94 -5.14 -16.56 1.42
N ASP A 95 -5.43 -17.06 0.21
CA ASP A 95 -4.61 -18.09 -0.45
C ASP A 95 -3.22 -17.54 -0.80
N VAL A 96 -3.17 -16.32 -1.32
CA VAL A 96 -1.94 -15.61 -1.69
C VAL A 96 -1.06 -15.39 -0.47
N VAL A 97 -1.63 -14.90 0.64
CA VAL A 97 -0.91 -14.67 1.89
C VAL A 97 -0.38 -15.98 2.47
N ALA A 98 -1.19 -17.05 2.47
CA ALA A 98 -0.75 -18.36 2.93
C ALA A 98 0.40 -18.91 2.08
N GLU A 99 0.32 -18.77 0.76
CA GLU A 99 1.38 -19.22 -0.15
C GLU A 99 2.67 -18.39 0.00
N ALA A 100 2.54 -17.08 0.20
CA ALA A 100 3.67 -16.21 0.48
C ALA A 100 4.40 -16.64 1.77
N ARG A 101 3.68 -16.91 2.87
CA ARG A 101 4.27 -17.39 4.13
C ARG A 101 5.04 -18.69 3.95
N ARG A 102 4.47 -19.65 3.20
CA ARG A 102 5.18 -20.90 2.85
C ARG A 102 6.46 -20.64 2.08
N PHE A 103 6.39 -19.74 1.11
CA PHE A 103 7.55 -19.37 0.29
C PHE A 103 8.65 -18.73 1.14
N VAL A 104 8.32 -17.79 2.03
CA VAL A 104 9.30 -17.20 2.98
C VAL A 104 9.98 -18.30 3.81
N GLY A 105 9.21 -19.23 4.36
CA GLY A 105 9.75 -20.35 5.14
C GLY A 105 10.71 -21.23 4.33
N ALA A 106 10.31 -21.59 3.12
CA ALA A 106 11.13 -22.39 2.22
C ALA A 106 12.46 -21.72 1.87
N GLU A 107 12.42 -20.43 1.51
CA GLU A 107 13.61 -19.65 1.13
C GLU A 107 14.57 -19.44 2.31
N LEU A 108 14.04 -19.28 3.52
CA LEU A 108 14.85 -19.07 4.73
C LEU A 108 15.23 -20.37 5.44
N GLY A 109 14.75 -21.53 4.96
CA GLY A 109 14.95 -22.82 5.63
C GLY A 109 14.27 -22.91 7.00
N VAL A 110 13.17 -22.19 7.19
CA VAL A 110 12.38 -22.13 8.42
C VAL A 110 11.07 -22.91 8.21
N PRO A 111 10.68 -23.81 9.14
CA PRO A 111 9.38 -24.48 9.06
C PRO A 111 8.21 -23.48 9.03
N GLU A 112 7.15 -23.77 8.28
CA GLU A 112 5.98 -22.88 8.12
C GLU A 112 5.41 -22.42 9.47
N GLU A 113 5.39 -23.30 10.48
CA GLU A 113 4.86 -22.99 11.82
C GLU A 113 5.74 -22.02 12.62
N ARG A 114 6.93 -21.71 12.11
CA ARG A 114 7.91 -20.78 12.69
C ARG A 114 8.14 -19.55 11.82
N VAL A 115 7.47 -19.44 10.67
CA VAL A 115 7.50 -18.23 9.84
C VAL A 115 6.61 -17.18 10.52
N ALA A 116 7.24 -16.39 11.38
CA ALA A 116 6.59 -15.28 12.08
C ALA A 116 6.69 -14.01 11.23
N VAL A 117 5.85 -13.91 10.20
CA VAL A 117 5.66 -12.70 9.36
C VAL A 117 4.17 -12.32 9.34
N ASP A 118 3.89 -11.03 9.48
CA ASP A 118 2.54 -10.49 9.62
C ASP A 118 2.41 -9.11 8.97
N ALA A 119 1.23 -8.50 9.13
CA ALA A 119 0.86 -7.22 8.52
C ALA A 119 1.11 -7.23 6.99
N PRO A 120 0.40 -8.08 6.23
CA PRO A 120 0.55 -8.14 4.79
C PRO A 120 0.03 -6.87 4.11
N GLU A 121 0.79 -6.38 3.14
CA GLU A 121 0.46 -5.27 2.25
C GLU A 121 0.68 -5.72 0.80
N VAL A 122 -0.18 -5.26 -0.11
CA VAL A 122 -0.10 -5.55 -1.55
C VAL A 122 0.50 -4.35 -2.26
N ASP A 123 1.74 -4.49 -2.73
CA ASP A 123 2.45 -3.44 -3.47
C ASP A 123 2.47 -3.78 -4.97
N VAL A 124 1.94 -2.90 -5.81
CA VAL A 124 1.77 -3.10 -7.26
C VAL A 124 2.47 -1.99 -8.04
N TYR A 125 3.16 -2.37 -9.10
CA TYR A 125 3.91 -1.50 -10.00
C TYR A 125 3.46 -1.77 -11.45
N ALA A 126 3.94 -0.98 -12.41
CA ALA A 126 3.61 -1.16 -13.82
C ALA A 126 4.09 -2.52 -14.38
N ASP A 127 5.20 -3.05 -13.86
CA ASP A 127 5.87 -4.26 -14.36
C ASP A 127 5.75 -5.49 -13.45
N GLY A 128 5.04 -5.38 -12.32
CA GLY A 128 4.90 -6.49 -11.39
C GLY A 128 4.20 -6.12 -10.09
N TRP A 129 4.19 -7.05 -9.16
CA TRP A 129 3.66 -6.82 -7.82
C TRP A 129 4.35 -7.74 -6.80
N MET A 130 4.25 -7.35 -5.53
CA MET A 130 4.70 -8.15 -4.41
C MET A 130 3.70 -8.09 -3.25
N LEU A 131 3.75 -9.13 -2.42
CA LEU A 131 3.16 -9.09 -1.08
C LEU A 131 4.28 -8.78 -0.10
N ARG A 132 4.15 -7.68 0.63
CA ARG A 132 5.11 -7.28 1.67
C ARG A 132 4.54 -7.63 3.03
N PHE A 133 5.34 -8.29 3.88
CA PHE A 133 5.03 -8.43 5.30
C PHE A 133 5.82 -7.38 6.06
N THR A 134 5.14 -6.38 6.63
CA THR A 134 5.81 -5.24 7.29
C THR A 134 6.22 -5.55 8.73
N GLU A 135 5.66 -6.60 9.32
CA GLU A 135 6.01 -7.07 10.66
C GLU A 135 6.57 -8.50 10.62
N GLY A 136 7.46 -8.83 11.56
CA GLY A 136 7.91 -10.20 11.78
C GLY A 136 9.06 -10.33 12.76
N ASP A 137 9.23 -11.53 13.33
CA ASP A 137 10.25 -11.81 14.35
C ASP A 137 11.62 -12.21 13.75
N LEU A 138 11.73 -12.20 12.42
CA LEU A 138 12.95 -12.57 11.72
C LEU A 138 13.83 -11.33 11.47
N PRO A 139 15.17 -11.42 11.61
CA PRO A 139 16.06 -10.28 11.39
C PRO A 139 15.98 -9.65 10.00
N ILE A 140 15.47 -10.37 9.00
CA ILE A 140 15.26 -9.86 7.64
C ILE A 140 14.05 -8.91 7.55
N CYS A 141 13.10 -9.01 8.48
CA CYS A 141 11.91 -8.15 8.52
C CYS A 141 12.20 -6.75 9.05
N GLU A 142 13.37 -6.51 9.66
CA GLU A 142 13.69 -5.24 10.29
C GLU A 142 14.58 -4.37 9.38
N PRO A 143 14.21 -3.13 9.03
CA PRO A 143 13.10 -2.34 9.59
C PRO A 143 11.86 -2.23 8.69
N TYR A 144 11.93 -2.71 7.44
CA TYR A 144 10.93 -2.41 6.41
C TYR A 144 10.12 -3.63 5.94
N GLY A 145 10.30 -4.77 6.60
CA GLY A 145 9.64 -6.02 6.28
C GLY A 145 10.40 -6.89 5.28
N VAL A 146 9.69 -7.88 4.74
CA VAL A 146 10.18 -8.77 3.68
C VAL A 146 9.15 -8.82 2.56
N GLY A 147 9.62 -8.76 1.32
CA GLY A 147 8.78 -8.81 0.12
C GLY A 147 8.76 -10.19 -0.50
N VAL A 148 7.60 -10.64 -0.98
CA VAL A 148 7.49 -11.83 -1.84
C VAL A 148 7.00 -11.35 -3.20
N VAL A 149 7.86 -11.47 -4.22
CA VAL A 149 7.55 -11.07 -5.59
C VAL A 149 6.83 -12.19 -6.31
N PHE A 150 5.83 -11.82 -7.11
CA PHE A 150 4.96 -12.76 -7.81
C PHE A 150 5.03 -12.62 -9.33
N GLU A 151 4.89 -13.76 -10.02
CA GLU A 151 4.51 -13.82 -11.44
C GLU A 151 3.08 -14.37 -11.52
N GLY A 152 2.12 -13.52 -11.91
CA GLY A 152 0.70 -13.84 -11.75
C GLY A 152 0.38 -14.05 -10.27
N LEU A 153 -0.01 -15.26 -9.88
CA LEU A 153 -0.27 -15.65 -8.47
C LEU A 153 0.78 -16.60 -7.89
N ARG A 154 1.88 -16.83 -8.61
CA ARG A 154 2.94 -17.73 -8.16
C ARG A 154 4.07 -16.91 -7.54
N PRO A 155 4.50 -17.18 -6.29
CA PRO A 155 5.68 -16.53 -5.72
C PRO A 155 6.94 -17.02 -6.46
N VAL A 156 7.85 -16.09 -6.74
CA VAL A 156 9.06 -16.37 -7.53
C VAL A 156 10.35 -15.90 -6.87
N ARG A 157 10.30 -14.93 -5.95
CA ARG A 157 11.48 -14.37 -5.32
C ARG A 157 11.17 -13.75 -3.96
N LEU A 158 12.08 -13.93 -3.02
CA LEU A 158 12.09 -13.24 -1.73
C LEU A 158 12.95 -11.99 -1.85
N GLU A 159 12.41 -10.85 -1.46
CA GLU A 159 13.09 -9.56 -1.44
C GLU A 159 13.41 -9.16 0.00
N ASP A 160 14.67 -8.82 0.22
CA ASP A 160 15.18 -8.27 1.46
C ASP A 160 15.03 -6.75 1.42
N LEU A 161 14.09 -6.21 2.20
CA LEU A 161 13.73 -4.79 2.13
C LEU A 161 14.53 -3.93 3.10
N ARG A 162 15.58 -4.45 3.75
CA ARG A 162 16.30 -3.70 4.79
C ARG A 162 16.99 -2.42 4.30
N GLU A 163 17.25 -2.34 3.00
CA GLU A 163 17.82 -1.15 2.34
C GLU A 163 16.77 -0.32 1.59
N ALA A 164 15.47 -0.61 1.75
CA ALA A 164 14.40 0.16 1.13
C ALA A 164 14.37 1.60 1.66
N GLU A 165 13.98 2.54 0.81
CA GLU A 165 13.73 3.92 1.23
C GLU A 165 12.30 4.07 1.77
N PRO A 166 12.09 4.77 2.90
CA PRO A 166 10.75 4.99 3.43
C PRO A 166 9.92 5.86 2.48
N VAL A 167 8.66 5.47 2.25
CA VAL A 167 7.70 6.27 1.48
C VAL A 167 6.94 7.17 2.46
N GLY A 168 7.43 8.40 2.64
CA GLY A 168 6.76 9.48 3.39
C GLY A 168 7.30 9.76 4.80
N ASP A 169 7.24 11.05 5.19
CA ASP A 169 7.37 11.60 6.56
C ASP A 169 6.04 12.31 6.93
#